data_AF-A0A7V6G792-F1
#
_entry.id   AF-A0A7V6G792-F1
#
_cell.length_a   1.000
_cell.length_b   1.000
_cell.length_c   1.000
_cell.angle_alpha   90.00
_cell.angle_beta   90.00
_cell.angle_gamma   90.00
#
_symmetry.space_group_name_H-M   'P 1'
#
loop_
_entity.id
_entity.type
_entity.pdbx_description
1 polymer ?
#
loop_
_entity_poly.entity_id
_entity_poly.type
_entity_poly.pdbx_seq_one_letter_code
_entity_poly.pdbx_strand_id
1 'polypeptide(L)'
;MKLLKIIHHNEQRIKVDFDFDASIIATLKQLDDVKWSQTLKAWHIPDTKEALSQLKILFPDVETIEAELRNPLSIVLNQTSSKNKEYELKTAEINMTVTSKRIFVKLPKNDTDTQFLSSFRYVHWDNNNHQWIIPNYGKNFDLLTSYFQNRAFAISKQDDKKIIQTKTAEAGKIKTFNVQNRILEIYFTYNRTLIETIKTMPLCRWDSSKTCWTVPYNEQNMKELQKIANAQDLQFSYEVISKTAGTARLPKHANYLRCPKEYTEKLKELRYSSNTLNVYTDLFEEFINYYPDKAAPEITEEEIIAFLRYLVNDRKISTSYQNQSINAIKFYYERVLGGKRKIYLIERPRKENYLPEVLSEEEVAAILKAITNLKHKALIMTIYSGGLRISELINLKIRDIDSDRMQIRIQQSKGKKDRYTLLSKKTLITLRLYFKEYKPKEWLFEG
;
A
#
# COMPACT_ATOMS: atom_id res chain seq x y z
N MET A 1 27.52 -29.75 -13.46
CA MET A 1 26.26 -29.27 -14.09
C MET A 1 25.19 -30.30 -13.78
N LYS A 2 24.01 -29.90 -13.32
CA LYS A 2 22.94 -30.81 -12.90
C LYS A 2 21.73 -30.65 -13.81
N LEU A 3 21.20 -31.77 -14.31
CA LEU A 3 19.96 -31.78 -15.08
C LEU A 3 18.81 -32.23 -14.18
N LEU A 4 17.73 -31.46 -14.16
CA LEU A 4 16.51 -31.76 -13.41
C LEU A 4 15.32 -31.74 -14.37
N LYS A 5 14.58 -32.85 -14.47
CA LYS A 5 13.32 -32.88 -15.22
C LYS A 5 12.25 -32.08 -14.48
N ILE A 6 11.58 -31.17 -15.18
CA ILE A 6 10.56 -30.27 -14.65
C ILE A 6 9.34 -30.22 -15.57
N ILE A 7 8.18 -29.88 -15.02
CA ILE A 7 7.00 -29.51 -15.80
C ILE A 7 6.87 -28.00 -15.73
N HIS A 8 6.92 -27.32 -16.87
CA HIS A 8 6.82 -25.85 -16.95
C HIS A 8 5.76 -25.49 -18.00
N HIS A 9 4.69 -24.78 -17.60
CA HIS A 9 3.52 -24.48 -18.45
C HIS A 9 2.91 -25.70 -19.15
N ASN A 10 2.68 -26.79 -18.41
CA ASN A 10 2.16 -28.08 -18.93
C ASN A 10 3.06 -28.83 -19.94
N GLU A 11 4.30 -28.39 -20.16
CA GLU A 11 5.28 -29.10 -21.01
C GLU A 11 6.41 -29.72 -20.17
N GLN A 12 6.87 -30.92 -20.57
CA GLN A 12 8.06 -31.56 -19.98
C GLN A 12 9.33 -30.89 -20.49
N ARG A 13 10.12 -30.34 -19.58
CA ARG A 13 11.36 -29.61 -19.87
C ARG A 13 12.47 -30.05 -18.92
N ILE A 14 13.72 -29.89 -19.33
CA ILE A 14 14.90 -30.19 -18.52
C ILE A 14 15.51 -28.86 -18.06
N LYS A 15 15.53 -28.64 -16.74
CA LYS A 15 16.24 -27.54 -16.10
C LYS A 15 17.73 -27.88 -16.07
N VAL A 16 18.55 -26.93 -16.47
CA VAL A 16 20.01 -27.01 -16.46
C VAL A 16 20.54 -26.10 -15.36
N ASP A 17 21.12 -26.69 -14.31
CA ASP A 17 21.66 -25.99 -13.15
C ASP A 17 23.20 -26.00 -13.19
N PHE A 18 23.81 -24.81 -13.21
CA PHE A 18 25.25 -24.61 -13.25
C PHE A 18 25.61 -23.25 -12.64
N ASP A 19 26.83 -23.15 -12.10
CA ASP A 19 27.37 -21.88 -11.62
C ASP A 19 27.60 -20.92 -12.79
N PHE A 20 27.38 -19.63 -12.58
CA PHE A 20 27.37 -18.63 -13.65
C PHE A 20 28.71 -18.62 -14.43
N ASP A 21 28.68 -19.15 -15.65
CA ASP A 21 29.80 -19.14 -16.60
C ASP A 21 29.30 -18.68 -17.97
N ALA A 22 29.93 -17.62 -18.49
CA ALA A 22 29.58 -17.02 -19.77
C ALA A 22 29.84 -17.97 -20.96
N SER A 23 30.82 -18.88 -20.83
CA SER A 23 31.13 -19.87 -21.87
C SER A 23 30.02 -20.91 -21.99
N ILE A 24 29.53 -21.42 -20.85
CA ILE A 24 28.44 -22.41 -20.79
C ILE A 24 27.13 -21.80 -21.33
N ILE A 25 26.83 -20.54 -21.01
CA ILE A 25 25.65 -19.83 -21.55
C ILE A 25 25.74 -19.65 -23.07
N ALA A 26 26.94 -19.32 -23.60
CA ALA A 26 27.13 -19.16 -25.04
C ALA A 26 26.91 -20.49 -25.79
N THR A 27 27.40 -21.60 -25.24
CA THR A 27 27.19 -22.95 -25.78
C THR A 27 25.73 -23.40 -25.65
N LEU A 28 25.06 -23.11 -24.53
CA LEU A 28 23.64 -23.44 -24.33
C LEU A 28 22.72 -22.69 -25.31
N LYS A 29 23.08 -21.47 -25.72
CA LYS A 29 22.32 -20.71 -26.72
C LYS A 29 22.42 -21.27 -28.14
N GLN A 30 23.36 -22.18 -28.41
CA GLN A 30 23.49 -22.85 -29.71
C GLN A 30 22.50 -24.02 -29.88
N LEU A 31 21.86 -24.45 -28.79
CA LEU A 31 20.83 -25.48 -28.81
C LEU A 31 19.46 -24.88 -29.18
N ASP A 32 18.61 -25.70 -29.81
CA ASP A 32 17.26 -25.29 -30.20
C ASP A 32 16.32 -25.16 -28.98
N ASP A 33 15.52 -24.08 -28.98
CA ASP A 33 14.50 -23.73 -27.96
C ASP A 33 15.01 -23.61 -26.51
N VAL A 34 16.23 -23.12 -26.29
CA VAL A 34 16.75 -22.82 -24.96
C VAL A 34 16.21 -21.50 -24.42
N LYS A 35 15.54 -21.55 -23.26
CA LYS A 35 14.89 -20.39 -22.64
C LYS A 35 15.34 -20.21 -21.19
N TRP A 36 15.41 -18.95 -20.76
CA TRP A 36 15.61 -18.59 -19.37
C TRP A 36 14.25 -18.41 -18.68
N SER A 37 14.02 -19.11 -17.56
CA SER A 37 12.82 -18.91 -16.73
C SER A 37 13.15 -18.03 -15.52
N GLN A 38 12.42 -16.91 -15.38
CA GLN A 38 12.55 -16.03 -14.21
C GLN A 38 12.06 -16.70 -12.90
N THR A 39 11.05 -17.57 -12.99
CA THR A 39 10.46 -18.28 -11.84
C THR A 39 11.41 -19.32 -11.28
N LEU A 40 12.14 -20.02 -12.15
CA LEU A 40 13.09 -21.08 -11.77
C LEU A 40 14.53 -20.59 -11.63
N LYS A 41 14.80 -19.34 -12.02
CA LYS A 41 16.13 -18.74 -12.11
C LYS A 41 17.15 -19.66 -12.79
N ALA A 42 16.73 -20.31 -13.88
CA ALA A 42 17.55 -21.29 -14.58
C ALA A 42 17.20 -21.38 -16.07
N TRP A 43 18.16 -21.87 -16.83
CA TRP A 43 17.98 -22.24 -18.23
C TRP A 43 17.24 -23.58 -18.32
N HIS A 44 16.30 -23.69 -19.26
CA HIS A 44 15.55 -24.92 -19.49
C HIS A 44 15.41 -25.23 -20.98
N ILE A 45 15.51 -26.51 -21.31
CA ILE A 45 15.40 -27.06 -22.67
C ILE A 45 14.20 -28.02 -22.76
N PRO A 46 13.63 -28.30 -23.94
CA PRO A 46 12.60 -29.34 -24.09
C PRO A 46 13.11 -30.74 -23.70
N ASP A 47 12.28 -31.58 -23.06
CA ASP A 47 12.62 -32.99 -22.77
C ASP A 47 12.42 -33.86 -24.03
N THR A 48 13.16 -33.57 -25.11
CA THR A 48 13.20 -34.39 -26.33
C THR A 48 14.49 -35.21 -26.38
N LYS A 49 14.42 -36.43 -26.94
CA LYS A 49 15.59 -37.31 -27.08
C LYS A 49 16.72 -36.65 -27.89
N GLU A 50 16.37 -35.81 -28.85
CA GLU A 50 17.30 -35.06 -29.70
C GLU A 50 18.04 -33.98 -28.91
N ALA A 51 17.33 -33.15 -28.13
CA ALA A 51 17.93 -32.11 -27.30
C ALA A 51 18.81 -32.69 -26.18
N LEU A 52 18.40 -33.82 -25.60
CA LEU A 52 19.18 -34.53 -24.59
C LEU A 52 20.47 -35.13 -25.19
N SER A 53 20.41 -35.62 -26.43
CA SER A 53 21.59 -36.15 -27.14
C SER A 53 22.57 -35.03 -27.50
N GLN A 54 22.08 -33.88 -27.98
CA GLN A 54 22.91 -32.71 -28.26
C GLN A 54 23.55 -32.13 -26.99
N LEU A 55 22.81 -32.10 -25.86
CA LEU A 55 23.35 -31.61 -24.60
C LEU A 55 24.44 -32.54 -24.03
N LYS A 56 24.30 -33.87 -24.17
CA LYS A 56 25.32 -34.85 -23.79
C LYS A 56 26.59 -34.80 -24.65
N ILE A 57 26.45 -34.42 -25.93
CA ILE A 57 27.61 -34.22 -26.83
C ILE A 57 28.38 -32.96 -26.43
N LEU A 58 27.67 -31.88 -26.10
CA LEU A 58 28.29 -30.59 -25.73
C LEU A 58 28.88 -30.59 -24.32
N PHE A 59 28.36 -31.43 -23.42
CA PHE A 59 28.82 -31.52 -22.04
C PHE A 59 28.90 -32.99 -21.59
N PRO A 60 30.08 -33.62 -21.70
CA PRO A 60 30.28 -35.03 -21.33
C PRO A 60 30.12 -35.32 -19.83
N ASP A 61 30.39 -34.34 -18.96
CA ASP A 61 30.47 -34.48 -17.50
C ASP A 61 29.16 -34.16 -16.76
N VAL A 62 28.01 -34.38 -17.40
CA VAL A 62 26.70 -33.97 -16.85
C VAL A 62 26.01 -35.13 -16.12
N GLU A 63 25.92 -35.02 -14.80
CA GLU A 63 25.12 -35.92 -13.96
C GLU A 63 23.61 -35.62 -14.13
N THR A 64 22.85 -36.65 -14.51
CA THR A 64 21.38 -36.57 -14.63
C THR A 64 20.79 -36.96 -13.27
N ILE A 65 20.07 -36.04 -12.61
CA ILE A 65 19.42 -36.30 -11.33
C ILE A 65 17.91 -36.43 -11.58
N GLU A 66 17.36 -37.62 -11.38
CA GLU A 66 15.90 -37.82 -11.39
C GLU A 66 15.33 -37.27 -10.08
N ALA A 67 14.44 -36.27 -10.17
CA ALA A 67 13.80 -35.69 -9.00
C ALA A 67 12.56 -36.53 -8.63
N GLU A 68 12.60 -37.17 -7.46
CA GLU A 68 11.46 -37.83 -6.83
C GLU A 68 10.30 -36.84 -6.63
N LEU A 69 9.12 -37.22 -7.12
CA LEU A 69 7.85 -36.52 -6.91
C LEU A 69 7.49 -36.48 -5.41
N ARG A 70 7.88 -35.42 -4.70
CA ARG A 70 7.31 -35.12 -3.37
C ARG A 70 5.94 -34.48 -3.53
N ASN A 71 4.93 -35.30 -3.32
CA ASN A 71 3.52 -34.95 -3.26
C ASN A 71 3.18 -34.52 -1.80
N PRO A 72 2.86 -33.24 -1.50
CA PRO A 72 2.53 -32.81 -0.15
C PRO A 72 1.03 -33.02 0.13
N LEU A 73 0.53 -34.25 0.07
CA LEU A 73 -0.82 -34.63 0.49
C LEU A 73 -0.84 -36.07 1.02
N SER A 74 -0.29 -36.28 2.21
CA SER A 74 -0.74 -37.34 3.15
C SER A 74 0.01 -37.18 4.48
N ILE A 75 -0.63 -37.61 5.58
CA ILE A 75 -0.23 -37.53 7.01
C ILE A 75 -0.73 -36.23 7.68
N VAL A 76 -1.72 -36.19 8.59
CA VAL A 76 -2.48 -37.19 9.36
C VAL A 76 -3.85 -36.56 9.67
N LEU A 77 -4.93 -37.21 9.25
CA LEU A 77 -6.24 -37.11 9.88
C LEU A 77 -6.23 -38.14 11.02
N ASN A 78 -6.19 -37.68 12.27
CA ASN A 78 -6.69 -38.47 13.38
C ASN A 78 -7.80 -37.69 14.06
N GLN A 79 -8.92 -38.38 14.16
CA GLN A 79 -10.20 -37.94 14.68
C GLN A 79 -10.09 -37.66 16.18
N THR A 80 -10.73 -36.59 16.63
CA THR A 80 -11.58 -36.69 17.81
C THR A 80 -12.74 -35.72 17.68
N SER A 81 -13.90 -36.30 17.90
CA SER A 81 -15.21 -35.85 17.47
C SER A 81 -15.79 -34.71 18.31
N SER A 82 -16.86 -34.14 17.73
CA SER A 82 -18.07 -33.67 18.41
C SER A 82 -18.13 -32.17 18.74
N LYS A 83 -18.82 -31.40 17.88
CA LYS A 83 -20.26 -31.13 18.11
C LYS A 83 -20.91 -30.45 16.89
N ASN A 84 -22.00 -31.08 16.49
CA ASN A 84 -22.93 -30.73 15.42
C ASN A 84 -23.42 -29.29 15.47
N LYS A 85 -23.56 -28.68 14.29
CA LYS A 85 -24.86 -28.16 13.86
C LYS A 85 -24.98 -28.28 12.35
N GLU A 86 -26.09 -28.88 11.95
CA GLU A 86 -26.36 -29.43 10.63
C GLU A 86 -26.24 -28.43 9.48
N TYR A 87 -25.69 -28.99 8.41
CA TYR A 87 -25.75 -28.52 7.05
C TYR A 87 -27.12 -28.87 6.45
N GLU A 88 -27.84 -27.88 5.95
CA GLU A 88 -28.78 -28.03 4.85
C GLU A 88 -28.60 -26.85 3.87
N LEU A 89 -28.72 -27.16 2.57
CA LEU A 89 -28.60 -26.31 1.36
C LEU A 89 -27.20 -26.20 0.71
N LYS A 90 -26.68 -27.37 0.26
CA LYS A 90 -25.89 -27.49 -0.98
C LYS A 90 -26.81 -27.99 -2.10
N THR A 91 -27.37 -27.10 -2.93
CA THR A 91 -27.97 -27.43 -4.25
C THR A 91 -28.36 -26.16 -5.03
N ALA A 92 -27.41 -25.24 -5.27
CA ALA A 92 -27.61 -24.20 -6.27
C ALA A 92 -26.29 -23.86 -6.97
N GLU A 93 -26.24 -24.04 -8.29
CA GLU A 93 -25.08 -23.70 -9.14
C GLU A 93 -24.97 -22.18 -9.36
N ILE A 94 -26.09 -21.47 -9.20
CA ILE A 94 -26.18 -20.00 -9.33
C ILE A 94 -26.68 -19.42 -8.01
N ASN A 95 -25.91 -18.53 -7.39
CA ASN A 95 -26.31 -17.86 -6.15
C ASN A 95 -26.63 -16.40 -6.43
N MET A 96 -27.86 -16.00 -6.16
CA MET A 96 -28.32 -14.62 -6.29
C MET A 96 -28.64 -14.05 -4.91
N THR A 97 -27.88 -13.04 -4.52
CA THR A 97 -28.10 -12.31 -3.27
C THR A 97 -28.71 -10.95 -3.56
N VAL A 98 -29.92 -10.71 -3.07
CA VAL A 98 -30.66 -9.46 -3.33
C VAL A 98 -30.62 -8.59 -2.08
N THR A 99 -30.17 -7.36 -2.26
CA THR A 99 -30.21 -6.28 -1.25
C THR A 99 -31.14 -5.16 -1.71
N SER A 100 -31.42 -4.20 -0.82
CA SER A 100 -32.27 -3.04 -1.10
C SER A 100 -31.83 -2.22 -2.32
N LYS A 101 -30.52 -2.22 -2.64
CA LYS A 101 -29.92 -1.39 -3.70
C LYS A 101 -29.18 -2.15 -4.78
N ARG A 102 -28.79 -3.41 -4.53
CA ARG A 102 -27.93 -4.20 -5.43
C ARG A 102 -28.34 -5.67 -5.45
N ILE A 103 -28.10 -6.31 -6.58
CA ILE A 103 -28.27 -7.74 -6.82
C ILE A 103 -26.87 -8.28 -7.09
N PHE A 104 -26.42 -9.22 -6.27
CA PHE A 104 -25.17 -9.93 -6.42
C PHE A 104 -25.45 -11.27 -7.08
N VAL A 105 -24.79 -11.57 -8.19
CA VAL A 105 -24.99 -12.81 -8.92
C VAL A 105 -23.68 -13.56 -9.04
N LYS A 106 -23.64 -14.79 -8.52
CA LYS A 106 -22.50 -15.69 -8.60
C LYS A 106 -22.87 -16.90 -9.45
N LEU A 107 -22.10 -17.14 -10.51
CA LEU A 107 -22.32 -18.20 -11.50
C LEU A 107 -20.99 -18.73 -12.04
N PRO A 108 -20.94 -20.00 -12.49
CA PRO A 108 -19.79 -20.56 -13.19
C PRO A 108 -19.56 -19.86 -14.53
N LYS A 109 -18.33 -19.90 -15.04
CA LYS A 109 -17.92 -19.17 -16.25
C LYS A 109 -18.68 -19.69 -17.48
N ASN A 110 -19.64 -18.91 -17.96
CA ASN A 110 -20.40 -19.15 -19.18
C ASN A 110 -20.49 -17.86 -19.99
N ASP A 111 -20.12 -17.91 -21.27
CA ASP A 111 -19.99 -16.71 -22.11
C ASP A 111 -21.36 -16.09 -22.44
N THR A 112 -22.41 -16.90 -22.55
CA THR A 112 -23.79 -16.43 -22.82
C THR A 112 -24.39 -15.68 -21.63
N ASP A 113 -24.20 -16.21 -20.42
CA ASP A 113 -24.66 -15.57 -19.18
C ASP A 113 -23.87 -14.30 -18.88
N THR A 114 -22.57 -14.31 -19.18
CA THR A 114 -21.70 -13.13 -19.00
C THR A 114 -22.12 -11.99 -19.93
N GLN A 115 -22.42 -12.29 -21.20
CA GLN A 115 -22.95 -11.30 -22.14
C GLN A 115 -24.31 -10.75 -21.69
N PHE A 116 -25.21 -11.61 -21.22
CA PHE A 116 -26.51 -11.19 -20.68
C PHE A 116 -26.35 -10.25 -19.48
N LEU A 117 -25.48 -10.56 -18.52
CA LEU A 117 -25.27 -9.72 -17.33
C LEU A 117 -24.58 -8.39 -17.69
N SER A 118 -23.69 -8.38 -18.67
CA SER A 118 -23.05 -7.16 -19.17
C SER A 118 -24.03 -6.22 -19.90
N SER A 119 -25.20 -6.70 -20.32
CA SER A 119 -26.23 -5.87 -20.99
C SER A 119 -26.93 -4.89 -20.05
N PHE A 120 -26.88 -5.13 -18.74
CA PHE A 120 -27.48 -4.25 -17.74
C PHE A 120 -26.62 -3.01 -17.50
N ARG A 121 -27.27 -1.87 -17.35
CA ARG A 121 -26.60 -0.58 -17.15
C ARG A 121 -25.94 -0.52 -15.75
N TYR A 122 -24.68 -0.07 -15.70
CA TYR A 122 -23.86 0.05 -14.48
C TYR A 122 -23.54 -1.26 -13.77
N VAL A 123 -23.50 -2.37 -14.51
CA VAL A 123 -22.98 -3.63 -14.00
C VAL A 123 -21.46 -3.62 -13.97
N HIS A 124 -20.90 -4.19 -12.91
CA HIS A 124 -19.47 -4.42 -12.81
C HIS A 124 -19.17 -5.76 -12.14
N TRP A 125 -18.01 -6.32 -12.48
CA TRP A 125 -17.48 -7.53 -11.88
C TRP A 125 -16.71 -7.21 -10.59
N ASP A 126 -16.97 -7.95 -9.52
CA ASP A 126 -16.21 -7.89 -8.27
C ASP A 126 -15.18 -9.03 -8.22
N ASN A 127 -13.91 -8.67 -8.39
CA ASN A 127 -12.81 -9.62 -8.48
C ASN A 127 -12.47 -10.29 -7.13
N ASN A 128 -12.85 -9.67 -6.01
CA ASN A 128 -12.56 -10.22 -4.68
C ASN A 128 -13.53 -11.37 -4.34
N ASN A 129 -14.79 -11.21 -4.70
CA ASN A 129 -15.86 -12.16 -4.34
C ASN A 129 -16.30 -13.05 -5.52
N HIS A 130 -15.75 -12.83 -6.71
CA HIS A 130 -16.08 -13.54 -7.96
C HIS A 130 -17.58 -13.50 -8.25
N GLN A 131 -18.16 -12.30 -8.26
CA GLN A 131 -19.59 -12.08 -8.44
C GLN A 131 -19.87 -10.83 -9.29
N TRP A 132 -20.99 -10.85 -10.00
CA TRP A 132 -21.53 -9.70 -10.71
C TRP A 132 -22.34 -8.82 -9.76
N ILE A 133 -22.10 -7.52 -9.80
CA ILE A 133 -22.86 -6.53 -9.02
C ILE A 133 -23.76 -5.76 -9.98
N ILE A 134 -25.07 -5.91 -9.77
CA ILE A 134 -26.11 -5.31 -10.61
C ILE A 134 -26.96 -4.37 -9.75
N PRO A 135 -27.27 -3.14 -10.21
CA PRO A 135 -28.17 -2.27 -9.46
C PRO A 135 -29.60 -2.83 -9.36
N ASN A 136 -30.19 -2.77 -8.16
CA ASN A 136 -31.57 -3.18 -7.90
C ASN A 136 -32.53 -1.98 -8.05
N TYR A 137 -32.75 -1.49 -9.27
CA TYR A 137 -33.79 -0.51 -9.57
C TYR A 137 -34.59 -0.91 -10.82
N GLY A 138 -35.87 -0.54 -10.87
CA GLY A 138 -36.76 -0.89 -11.99
C GLY A 138 -37.07 -2.39 -12.05
N LYS A 139 -37.08 -2.97 -13.26
CA LYS A 139 -37.43 -4.38 -13.54
C LYS A 139 -36.22 -5.33 -13.57
N ASN A 140 -35.05 -4.91 -13.09
CA ASN A 140 -33.82 -5.70 -13.19
C ASN A 140 -33.91 -7.04 -12.45
N PHE A 141 -34.52 -7.05 -11.26
CA PHE A 141 -34.77 -8.27 -10.51
C PHE A 141 -35.69 -9.24 -11.26
N ASP A 142 -36.75 -8.72 -11.89
CA ASP A 142 -37.72 -9.52 -12.65
C ASP A 142 -37.10 -10.11 -13.92
N LEU A 143 -36.22 -9.36 -14.60
CA LEU A 143 -35.48 -9.81 -15.78
C LEU A 143 -34.46 -10.89 -15.43
N LEU A 144 -33.73 -10.73 -14.32
CA LEU A 144 -32.79 -11.74 -13.83
C LEU A 144 -33.53 -13.01 -13.41
N THR A 145 -34.65 -12.86 -12.69
CA THR A 145 -35.48 -14.00 -12.27
C THR A 145 -36.04 -14.73 -13.50
N SER A 146 -36.57 -14.00 -14.49
CA SER A 146 -37.09 -14.58 -15.73
C SER A 146 -36.03 -15.30 -16.57
N TYR A 147 -34.79 -14.78 -16.60
CA TYR A 147 -33.71 -15.40 -17.35
C TYR A 147 -33.18 -16.69 -16.70
N PHE A 148 -33.10 -16.72 -15.36
CA PHE A 148 -32.58 -17.87 -14.62
C PHE A 148 -33.66 -18.87 -14.17
N GLN A 149 -34.94 -18.60 -14.43
CA GLN A 149 -36.11 -19.41 -14.03
C GLN A 149 -35.97 -20.92 -14.29
N ASN A 150 -35.28 -21.33 -15.35
CA ASN A 150 -35.10 -22.73 -15.75
C ASN A 150 -33.78 -23.38 -15.27
N ARG A 151 -33.02 -22.73 -14.37
CA ARG A 151 -31.73 -23.24 -13.85
C ARG A 151 -31.75 -23.37 -12.33
N ALA A 152 -30.86 -24.18 -11.76
CA ALA A 152 -30.74 -24.31 -10.31
C ALA A 152 -30.11 -23.05 -9.69
N PHE A 153 -30.92 -22.02 -9.43
CA PHE A 153 -30.49 -20.79 -8.75
C PHE A 153 -31.17 -20.60 -7.39
N ALA A 154 -30.38 -20.24 -6.38
CA ALA A 154 -30.86 -19.91 -5.05
C ALA A 154 -30.95 -18.38 -4.90
N ILE A 155 -32.09 -17.89 -4.41
CA ILE A 155 -32.27 -16.48 -4.04
C ILE A 155 -32.13 -16.36 -2.52
N SER A 156 -31.08 -15.67 -2.07
CA SER A 156 -30.94 -15.26 -0.67
C SER A 156 -31.29 -13.78 -0.54
N LYS A 157 -32.33 -13.43 0.20
CA LYS A 157 -32.56 -12.04 0.64
C LYS A 157 -31.62 -11.76 1.80
N GLN A 158 -30.72 -10.80 1.61
CA GLN A 158 -29.77 -10.41 2.66
C GLN A 158 -30.12 -8.98 3.09
N ASP A 159 -30.57 -8.81 4.33
CA ASP A 159 -30.61 -7.49 4.94
C ASP A 159 -29.19 -6.94 5.04
N ASP A 160 -29.00 -5.65 4.77
CA ASP A 160 -27.74 -4.90 4.72
C ASP A 160 -27.00 -4.89 6.08
N LYS A 161 -26.60 -6.07 6.56
CA LYS A 161 -25.93 -6.31 7.83
C LYS A 161 -24.82 -7.34 7.65
N LYS A 162 -23.76 -6.92 6.97
CA LYS A 162 -22.38 -7.20 7.37
C LYS A 162 -21.47 -6.20 6.66
N ILE A 163 -20.61 -5.55 7.47
CA ILE A 163 -19.56 -4.55 7.17
C ILE A 163 -19.84 -3.08 7.63
N ILE A 164 -21.05 -2.68 8.07
CA ILE A 164 -21.30 -1.29 8.53
C ILE A 164 -22.18 -1.20 9.80
N GLN A 165 -21.79 -1.83 10.91
CA GLN A 165 -22.61 -1.78 12.15
C GLN A 165 -22.22 -0.71 13.18
N THR A 166 -21.22 0.13 12.94
CA THR A 166 -20.87 1.23 13.88
C THR A 166 -21.09 2.63 13.33
N LYS A 167 -21.17 2.81 12.01
CA LYS A 167 -21.23 4.12 11.33
C LYS A 167 -22.54 4.34 10.57
N THR A 168 -23.67 4.15 11.25
CA THR A 168 -25.00 4.37 10.68
C THR A 168 -25.77 5.37 11.54
N ALA A 169 -26.57 6.20 10.86
CA ALA A 169 -27.46 7.15 11.50
C ALA A 169 -28.55 6.41 12.28
N GLU A 170 -28.70 6.72 13.57
CA GLU A 170 -29.76 6.22 14.43
C GLU A 170 -30.75 7.35 14.74
N ALA A 171 -32.04 7.04 14.80
CA ALA A 171 -33.07 8.02 15.14
C ALA A 171 -32.81 8.60 16.53
N GLY A 172 -32.77 9.93 16.64
CA GLY A 172 -32.53 10.63 17.90
C GLY A 172 -31.07 10.70 18.36
N LYS A 173 -30.10 10.25 17.55
CA LYS A 173 -28.67 10.30 17.90
C LYS A 173 -27.83 10.99 16.83
N ILE A 174 -26.81 11.72 17.28
CA ILE A 174 -25.75 12.26 16.42
C ILE A 174 -24.47 11.49 16.76
N LYS A 175 -23.94 10.76 15.78
CA LYS A 175 -22.61 10.13 15.87
C LYS A 175 -21.61 10.96 15.08
N THR A 176 -20.61 11.48 15.78
CA THR A 176 -19.50 12.23 15.18
C THR A 176 -18.23 11.40 15.28
N PHE A 177 -17.55 11.20 14.15
CA PHE A 177 -16.29 10.49 14.12
C PHE A 177 -15.19 11.43 13.65
N ASN A 178 -14.17 11.61 14.48
CA ASN A 178 -12.98 12.37 14.07
C ASN A 178 -12.00 11.45 13.37
N VAL A 179 -11.95 11.53 12.04
CA VAL A 179 -11.01 10.80 11.21
C VAL A 179 -9.68 11.56 11.19
N GLN A 180 -8.66 10.95 11.79
CA GLN A 180 -7.27 11.42 11.77
C GLN A 180 -7.03 12.86 12.31
N ASN A 181 -7.88 13.36 13.21
CA ASN A 181 -7.84 14.74 13.72
C ASN A 181 -7.95 15.81 12.62
N ARG A 182 -8.54 15.48 11.47
CA ARG A 182 -8.63 16.37 10.31
C ARG A 182 -10.05 16.54 9.81
N ILE A 183 -10.87 15.50 9.86
CA ILE A 183 -12.20 15.48 9.28
C ILE A 183 -13.17 14.87 10.30
N LEU A 184 -14.29 15.55 10.53
CA LEU A 184 -15.45 15.07 11.25
C LEU A 184 -16.43 14.43 10.27
N GLU A 185 -16.68 13.13 10.42
CA GLU A 185 -17.78 12.42 9.77
C GLU A 185 -19.00 12.47 10.71
N ILE A 186 -20.09 13.08 10.27
CA ILE A 186 -21.29 13.32 11.08
C ILE A 186 -22.45 12.47 10.52
N TYR A 187 -22.97 11.58 11.37
CA TYR A 187 -24.08 10.67 11.07
C TYR A 187 -25.28 11.02 11.94
N PHE A 188 -26.41 11.33 11.32
CA PHE A 188 -27.68 11.63 12.00
C PHE A 188 -28.84 11.37 11.03
N THR A 189 -30.04 11.10 11.57
CA THR A 189 -31.27 11.00 10.77
C THR A 189 -31.70 12.38 10.27
N TYR A 190 -32.41 12.45 9.15
CA TYR A 190 -32.79 13.72 8.51
C TYR A 190 -33.36 14.73 9.50
N ASN A 191 -32.61 15.80 9.73
CA ASN A 191 -33.00 16.92 10.58
C ASN A 191 -32.60 18.23 9.89
N ARG A 192 -33.60 19.06 9.60
CA ARG A 192 -33.46 20.28 8.81
C ARG A 192 -32.56 21.31 9.49
N THR A 193 -32.71 21.53 10.80
CA THR A 193 -31.93 22.53 11.57
C THR A 193 -30.44 22.16 11.64
N LEU A 194 -30.14 20.87 11.81
CA LEU A 194 -28.77 20.36 11.77
C LEU A 194 -28.14 20.50 10.38
N ILE A 195 -28.87 20.20 9.31
CA ILE A 195 -28.36 20.34 7.94
C ILE A 195 -28.08 21.81 7.61
N GLU A 196 -28.97 22.73 7.99
CA GLU A 196 -28.79 24.16 7.77
C GLU A 196 -27.53 24.69 8.48
N THR A 197 -27.25 24.22 9.70
CA THR A 197 -26.03 24.61 10.45
C THR A 197 -24.77 23.95 9.90
N ILE A 198 -24.82 22.68 9.49
CA ILE A 198 -23.66 22.03 8.87
C ILE A 198 -23.28 22.73 7.56
N LYS A 199 -24.27 23.22 6.81
CA LYS A 199 -24.05 24.00 5.58
C LYS A 199 -23.38 25.36 5.83
N THR A 200 -23.51 25.93 7.03
CA THR A 200 -22.81 27.19 7.38
C THR A 200 -21.35 26.96 7.75
N MET A 201 -20.92 25.72 7.99
CA MET A 201 -19.55 25.40 8.35
C MET A 201 -18.62 25.44 7.11
N PRO A 202 -17.38 25.96 7.27
CA PRO A 202 -16.46 26.05 6.14
C PRO A 202 -16.07 24.67 5.62
N LEU A 203 -16.06 24.53 4.28
CA LEU A 203 -15.64 23.32 3.56
C LEU A 203 -16.46 22.05 3.88
N CYS A 204 -17.72 22.19 4.30
CA CYS A 204 -18.61 21.04 4.48
C CYS A 204 -18.93 20.34 3.15
N ARG A 205 -19.00 19.01 3.14
CA ARG A 205 -19.39 18.23 1.96
C ARG A 205 -20.22 17.01 2.36
N TRP A 206 -21.28 16.73 1.59
CA TRP A 206 -22.02 15.47 1.69
C TRP A 206 -21.23 14.34 1.01
N ASP A 207 -21.01 13.24 1.73
CA ASP A 207 -20.41 12.02 1.21
C ASP A 207 -21.52 11.00 0.92
N SER A 208 -21.85 10.82 -0.37
CA SER A 208 -22.89 9.88 -0.82
C SER A 208 -22.48 8.41 -0.65
N SER A 209 -21.19 8.12 -0.56
CA SER A 209 -20.68 6.75 -0.38
C SER A 209 -20.87 6.26 1.05
N LYS A 210 -20.70 7.17 2.03
CA LYS A 210 -20.84 6.89 3.46
C LYS A 210 -22.17 7.36 4.05
N THR A 211 -22.99 8.06 3.27
CA THR A 211 -24.26 8.66 3.70
C THR A 211 -24.09 9.56 4.93
N CYS A 212 -23.07 10.42 4.93
CA CYS A 212 -22.77 11.30 6.05
C CYS A 212 -22.28 12.68 5.61
N TRP A 213 -22.33 13.64 6.53
CA TRP A 213 -21.72 14.95 6.32
C TRP A 213 -20.27 14.92 6.77
N THR A 214 -19.39 15.51 5.95
CA THR A 214 -17.96 15.66 6.26
C THR A 214 -17.64 17.13 6.47
N VAL A 215 -16.98 17.45 7.58
CA VAL A 215 -16.58 18.82 7.95
C VAL A 215 -15.13 18.79 8.45
N PRO A 216 -14.28 19.79 8.18
CA PRO A 216 -12.97 19.86 8.82
C PRO A 216 -13.07 19.87 10.35
N TYR A 217 -12.18 19.15 11.02
CA TYR A 217 -12.07 19.16 12.48
C TYR A 217 -11.56 20.52 12.97
N ASN A 218 -12.37 21.20 13.78
CA ASN A 218 -12.02 22.39 14.54
C ASN A 218 -12.76 22.34 15.89
N GLU A 219 -12.13 22.79 16.97
CA GLU A 219 -12.75 22.86 18.30
C GLU A 219 -14.04 23.70 18.30
N GLN A 220 -14.09 24.76 17.48
CA GLN A 220 -15.30 25.60 17.34
C GLN A 220 -16.45 24.82 16.70
N ASN A 221 -16.20 24.11 15.59
CA ASN A 221 -17.20 23.28 14.91
C ASN A 221 -17.73 22.17 15.85
N MET A 222 -16.84 21.58 16.67
CA MET A 222 -17.23 20.58 17.67
C MET A 222 -18.16 21.15 18.74
N LYS A 223 -17.84 22.33 19.29
CA LYS A 223 -18.67 23.01 20.29
C LYS A 223 -20.04 23.40 19.74
N GLU A 224 -20.09 23.84 18.48
CA GLU A 224 -21.36 24.16 17.80
C GLU A 224 -22.23 22.92 17.59
N LEU A 225 -21.65 21.80 17.15
CA LEU A 225 -22.37 20.53 17.01
C LEU A 225 -22.89 20.03 18.36
N GLN A 226 -22.10 20.15 19.43
CA GLN A 226 -22.51 19.76 20.78
C GLN A 226 -23.63 20.66 21.32
N LYS A 227 -23.56 21.97 21.08
CA LYS A 227 -24.61 22.93 21.49
C LYS A 227 -25.95 22.62 20.84
N ILE A 228 -25.96 22.28 19.56
CA ILE A 228 -27.19 21.98 18.82
C ILE A 228 -27.74 20.59 19.18
N ALA A 229 -26.86 19.62 19.42
CA ALA A 229 -27.27 18.31 19.92
C ALA A 229 -28.04 18.46 21.25
N ASN A 230 -27.51 19.25 22.18
CA ASN A 230 -28.15 19.54 23.46
C ASN A 230 -29.46 20.34 23.30
N ALA A 231 -29.52 21.28 22.36
CA ALA A 231 -30.72 22.09 22.10
C ALA A 231 -31.87 21.32 21.41
N GLN A 232 -31.59 20.11 20.91
CA GLN A 232 -32.56 19.27 20.20
C GLN A 232 -32.83 17.95 20.94
N ASP A 233 -32.34 17.81 22.18
CA ASP A 233 -32.43 16.59 23.00
C ASP A 233 -31.89 15.33 22.28
N LEU A 234 -30.84 15.52 21.47
CA LEU A 234 -30.21 14.46 20.70
C LEU A 234 -29.01 13.90 21.45
N GLN A 235 -28.90 12.58 21.56
CA GLN A 235 -27.73 11.95 22.16
C GLN A 235 -26.51 12.13 21.27
N PHE A 236 -25.52 12.88 21.77
CA PHE A 236 -24.26 13.15 21.08
C PHE A 236 -23.21 12.12 21.46
N SER A 237 -22.63 11.46 20.45
CA SER A 237 -21.47 10.57 20.61
C SER A 237 -20.31 11.05 19.74
N TYR A 238 -19.11 11.05 20.32
CA TYR A 238 -17.88 11.47 19.67
C TYR A 238 -16.83 10.36 19.80
N GLU A 239 -16.34 9.86 18.67
CA GLU A 239 -15.29 8.85 18.63
C GLU A 239 -14.14 9.31 17.73
N VAL A 240 -12.90 9.16 18.18
CA VAL A 240 -11.72 9.46 17.36
C VAL A 240 -11.30 8.20 16.61
N ILE A 241 -11.42 8.23 15.29
CA ILE A 241 -10.93 7.18 14.40
C ILE A 241 -9.55 7.58 13.90
N SER A 242 -8.50 7.21 14.64
CA SER A 242 -7.14 7.20 14.12
C SER A 242 -6.95 5.96 13.24
N LYS A 243 -6.42 6.11 12.01
CA LYS A 243 -6.06 4.96 11.15
C LYS A 243 -5.07 4.00 11.81
N THR A 244 -4.30 4.46 12.79
CA THR A 244 -3.45 3.60 13.59
C THR A 244 -4.33 2.90 14.62
N ALA A 245 -4.70 1.66 14.34
CA ALA A 245 -5.39 0.79 15.30
C ALA A 245 -4.50 0.36 16.48
N GLY A 246 -3.41 1.09 16.72
CA GLY A 246 -2.35 0.76 17.66
C GLY A 246 -2.03 1.93 18.59
N THR A 247 -1.35 1.61 19.68
CA THR A 247 -0.97 2.55 20.75
C THR A 247 -0.24 3.76 20.18
N ALA A 248 -0.46 4.94 20.77
CA ALA A 248 0.22 6.15 20.35
C ALA A 248 1.68 6.19 20.85
N ARG A 249 2.49 7.06 20.25
CA ARG A 249 3.84 7.33 20.76
C ARG A 249 3.76 8.07 22.10
N LEU A 250 4.62 7.68 23.05
CA LEU A 250 4.76 8.41 24.31
C LEU A 250 5.13 9.87 24.02
N PRO A 251 4.37 10.84 24.57
CA PRO A 251 4.68 12.25 24.40
C PRO A 251 6.00 12.58 25.10
N LYS A 252 6.73 13.56 24.55
CA LYS A 252 7.94 14.09 25.16
C LYS A 252 7.54 14.85 26.43
N HIS A 253 7.82 14.29 27.59
CA HIS A 253 7.56 14.85 28.93
C HIS A 253 8.87 15.34 29.58
N ALA A 254 8.80 15.93 30.77
CA ALA A 254 9.97 16.54 31.43
C ALA A 254 11.13 15.54 31.66
N ASN A 255 10.80 14.29 32.00
CA ASN A 255 11.77 13.21 32.24
C ASN A 255 12.06 12.35 31.01
N TYR A 256 11.73 12.85 29.81
CA TYR A 256 11.95 12.10 28.58
C TYR A 256 13.44 11.95 28.28
N LEU A 257 13.93 10.71 28.26
CA LEU A 257 15.32 10.39 27.98
C LEU A 257 15.69 10.88 26.59
N ARG A 258 16.79 11.64 26.51
CA ARG A 258 17.32 12.15 25.25
C ARG A 258 18.36 11.20 24.68
N CYS A 259 18.46 11.23 23.36
CA CYS A 259 19.50 10.49 22.67
C CYS A 259 20.90 10.93 23.18
N PRO A 260 21.82 9.98 23.47
CA PRO A 260 23.18 10.30 23.87
C PRO A 260 23.91 11.16 22.83
N LYS A 261 24.76 12.09 23.29
CA LYS A 261 25.54 12.98 22.40
C LYS A 261 26.39 12.18 21.43
N GLU A 262 27.05 11.13 21.93
CA GLU A 262 27.89 10.19 21.17
C GLU A 262 27.15 9.61 19.95
N TYR A 263 25.86 9.31 20.07
CA TYR A 263 25.05 8.81 18.96
C TYR A 263 24.94 9.85 17.84
N THR A 264 24.60 11.08 18.21
CA THR A 264 24.44 12.18 17.25
C THR A 264 25.77 12.60 16.62
N GLU A 265 26.86 12.56 17.39
CA GLU A 265 28.22 12.86 16.92
C GLU A 265 28.69 11.79 15.94
N LYS A 266 28.47 10.50 16.23
CA LYS A 266 28.80 9.41 15.31
C LYS A 266 28.04 9.51 13.98
N LEU A 267 26.76 9.90 14.03
CA LEU A 267 25.97 10.14 12.80
C LEU A 267 26.55 11.28 11.96
N LYS A 268 27.00 12.36 12.61
CA LYS A 268 27.65 13.50 11.95
C LYS A 268 29.01 13.12 11.36
N GLU A 269 29.83 12.38 12.11
CA GLU A 269 31.13 11.86 11.67
C GLU A 269 30.98 11.02 10.38
N LEU A 270 29.97 10.15 10.34
CA LEU A 270 29.64 9.33 9.18
C LEU A 270 28.90 10.09 8.07
N ARG A 271 28.70 11.41 8.22
CA ARG A 271 28.11 12.31 7.21
C ARG A 271 26.69 11.91 6.78
N TYR A 272 25.88 11.40 7.71
CA TYR A 272 24.46 11.19 7.47
C TYR A 272 23.73 12.51 7.21
N SER A 273 22.60 12.45 6.49
CA SER A 273 21.77 13.65 6.25
C SER A 273 21.11 14.13 7.54
N SER A 274 20.79 15.43 7.63
CA SER A 274 20.06 16.02 8.76
C SER A 274 18.71 15.32 8.99
N ASN A 275 18.01 14.96 7.91
CA ASN A 275 16.78 14.20 8.01
C ASN A 275 17.00 12.80 8.62
N THR A 276 18.06 12.09 8.20
CA THR A 276 18.40 10.79 8.79
C THR A 276 18.77 10.95 10.26
N LEU A 277 19.50 12.00 10.61
CA LEU A 277 19.85 12.32 12.00
C LEU A 277 18.59 12.48 12.84
N ASN A 278 17.65 13.33 12.43
CA ASN A 278 16.41 13.57 13.16
C ASN A 278 15.58 12.28 13.30
N VAL A 279 15.38 11.55 12.20
CA VAL A 279 14.63 10.29 12.21
C VAL A 279 15.28 9.25 13.13
N TYR A 280 16.59 9.06 13.05
CA TYR A 280 17.28 8.06 13.86
C TYR A 280 17.28 8.44 15.34
N THR A 281 17.52 9.72 15.65
CA THR A 281 17.42 10.27 17.00
C THR A 281 16.02 10.04 17.57
N ASP A 282 14.97 10.40 16.83
CA ASP A 282 13.60 10.24 17.30
C ASP A 282 13.23 8.76 17.50
N LEU A 283 13.63 7.86 16.61
CA LEU A 283 13.34 6.42 16.74
C LEU A 283 14.13 5.78 17.88
N PHE A 284 15.37 6.24 18.10
CA PHE A 284 16.19 5.78 19.20
C PHE A 284 15.69 6.31 20.55
N GLU A 285 15.25 7.57 20.60
CA GLU A 285 14.58 8.15 21.77
C GLU A 285 13.33 7.35 22.16
N GLU A 286 12.54 6.92 21.18
CA GLU A 286 11.37 6.06 21.44
C GLU A 286 11.75 4.71 22.07
N PHE A 287 12.87 4.12 21.63
CA PHE A 287 13.38 2.86 22.17
C PHE A 287 13.87 3.01 23.61
N ILE A 288 14.72 3.99 23.91
CA ILE A 288 15.24 4.17 25.27
C ILE A 288 14.16 4.56 26.27
N ASN A 289 13.14 5.31 25.84
CA ASN A 289 12.01 5.67 26.72
C ASN A 289 10.99 4.54 26.92
N TYR A 290 11.10 3.45 26.15
CA TYR A 290 10.36 2.22 26.47
C TYR A 290 10.96 1.48 27.68
N TYR A 291 12.25 1.70 27.95
CA TYR A 291 12.98 1.17 29.10
C TYR A 291 13.53 2.31 29.98
N PRO A 292 12.67 3.13 30.62
CA PRO A 292 13.11 4.32 31.36
C PRO A 292 14.05 4.00 32.53
N ASP A 293 13.94 2.81 33.12
CA ASP A 293 14.71 2.40 34.29
C ASP A 293 16.06 1.75 33.93
N LYS A 294 16.38 1.61 32.63
CA LYS A 294 17.61 0.97 32.16
C LYS A 294 18.45 1.89 31.31
N ALA A 295 19.77 1.87 31.52
CA ALA A 295 20.67 2.58 30.64
C ALA A 295 20.72 1.90 29.26
N ALA A 296 20.82 2.69 28.19
CA ALA A 296 20.82 2.15 26.83
C ALA A 296 21.87 1.04 26.56
N PRO A 297 23.09 1.05 27.14
CA PRO A 297 24.05 -0.05 26.98
C PRO A 297 23.64 -1.36 27.67
N GLU A 298 22.77 -1.32 28.67
CA GLU A 298 22.39 -2.47 29.51
C GLU A 298 21.21 -3.27 28.94
N ILE A 299 20.51 -2.71 27.94
CA ILE A 299 19.34 -3.36 27.34
C ILE A 299 19.79 -4.58 26.53
N THR A 300 19.22 -5.74 26.84
CA THR A 300 19.64 -7.01 26.21
C THR A 300 19.01 -7.21 24.84
N GLU A 301 19.46 -8.23 24.11
CA GLU A 301 18.93 -8.54 22.78
C GLU A 301 17.48 -9.00 22.83
N GLU A 302 17.11 -9.76 23.87
CA GLU A 302 15.74 -10.20 24.13
C GLU A 302 14.81 -9.00 24.32
N GLU A 303 15.29 -7.96 25.01
CA GLU A 303 14.57 -6.71 25.24
C GLU A 303 14.42 -5.89 23.96
N ILE A 304 15.47 -5.82 23.13
CA ILE A 304 15.36 -5.18 21.81
C ILE A 304 14.30 -5.90 20.96
N ILE A 305 14.27 -7.23 20.97
CA ILE A 305 13.25 -8.01 20.25
C ILE A 305 11.86 -7.77 20.84
N ALA A 306 11.72 -7.69 22.17
CA ALA A 306 10.47 -7.38 22.85
C ALA A 306 9.92 -6.00 22.45
N PHE A 307 10.77 -4.96 22.44
CA PHE A 307 10.40 -3.64 21.96
C PHE A 307 9.94 -3.66 20.50
N LEU A 308 10.67 -4.35 19.63
CA LEU A 308 10.30 -4.44 18.22
C LEU A 308 9.00 -5.24 18.00
N ARG A 309 8.68 -6.22 18.86
CA ARG A 309 7.37 -6.88 18.90
C ARG A 309 6.26 -5.94 19.37
N TYR A 310 6.51 -5.13 20.41
CA TYR A 310 5.60 -4.08 20.85
C TYR A 310 5.28 -3.09 19.72
N LEU A 311 6.28 -2.70 18.93
CA LEU A 311 6.07 -1.83 17.78
C LEU A 311 5.08 -2.46 16.76
N VAL A 312 5.18 -3.77 16.51
CA VAL A 312 4.31 -4.46 15.55
C VAL A 312 2.92 -4.73 16.12
N ASN A 313 2.84 -5.29 17.32
CA ASN A 313 1.59 -5.79 17.90
C ASN A 313 0.74 -4.66 18.48
N ASP A 314 1.35 -3.83 19.32
CA ASP A 314 0.65 -2.78 20.05
C ASP A 314 0.60 -1.49 19.24
N ARG A 315 1.73 -1.03 18.72
CA ARG A 315 1.80 0.24 17.95
C ARG A 315 1.31 0.11 16.51
N LYS A 316 1.20 -1.11 15.98
CA LYS A 316 0.75 -1.43 14.61
C LYS A 316 1.42 -0.55 13.56
N ILE A 317 2.74 -0.39 13.68
CA ILE A 317 3.51 0.47 12.78
C ILE A 317 3.65 -0.12 11.37
N SER A 318 3.97 0.75 10.40
CA SER A 318 4.30 0.28 9.05
C SER A 318 5.63 -0.48 9.01
N THR A 319 5.80 -1.36 8.03
CA THR A 319 7.06 -2.09 7.79
C THR A 319 8.24 -1.15 7.55
N SER A 320 8.01 0.01 6.93
CA SER A 320 9.05 1.03 6.72
C SER A 320 9.54 1.60 8.04
N TYR A 321 8.61 1.93 8.95
CA TYR A 321 8.94 2.41 10.29
C TYR A 321 9.72 1.34 11.06
N GLN A 322 9.28 0.08 11.02
CA GLN A 322 9.95 -1.01 11.71
C GLN A 322 11.40 -1.15 11.25
N ASN A 323 11.64 -1.09 9.94
CA ASN A 323 12.98 -1.15 9.37
C ASN A 323 13.85 0.04 9.79
N GLN A 324 13.27 1.24 9.87
CA GLN A 324 14.00 2.42 10.34
C GLN A 324 14.35 2.30 11.82
N SER A 325 13.42 1.84 12.67
CA SER A 325 13.67 1.61 14.10
C SER A 325 14.78 0.58 14.31
N ILE A 326 14.74 -0.55 13.59
CA ILE A 326 15.80 -1.56 13.64
C ILE A 326 17.16 -0.94 13.30
N ASN A 327 17.23 -0.16 12.22
CA ASN A 327 18.50 0.44 11.81
C ASN A 327 18.99 1.52 12.80
N ALA A 328 18.08 2.30 13.38
CA ALA A 328 18.42 3.30 14.40
C ALA A 328 18.98 2.64 15.67
N ILE A 329 18.38 1.53 16.11
CA ILE A 329 18.85 0.74 17.27
C ILE A 329 20.20 0.08 16.94
N LYS A 330 20.31 -0.60 15.79
CA LYS A 330 21.58 -1.21 15.33
C LYS A 330 22.71 -0.20 15.27
N PHE A 331 22.43 1.01 14.79
CA PHE A 331 23.44 2.06 14.70
C PHE A 331 24.09 2.34 16.06
N TYR A 332 23.31 2.40 17.15
CA TYR A 332 23.88 2.60 18.48
C TYR A 332 24.82 1.45 18.88
N TYR A 333 24.31 0.22 18.90
CA TYR A 333 25.08 -0.91 19.39
C TYR A 333 26.27 -1.29 18.50
N GLU A 334 26.15 -1.15 17.17
CA GLU A 334 27.21 -1.54 16.23
C GLU A 334 28.20 -0.41 15.94
N ARG A 335 27.75 0.85 15.87
CA ARG A 335 28.59 1.98 15.41
C ARG A 335 29.01 2.93 16.52
N VAL A 336 28.18 3.10 17.56
CA VAL A 336 28.47 4.01 18.68
C VAL A 336 29.24 3.25 19.75
N LEU A 337 28.69 2.11 20.23
CA LEU A 337 29.33 1.27 21.25
C LEU A 337 30.42 0.34 20.69
N GLY A 338 30.59 0.28 19.36
CA GLY A 338 31.61 -0.56 18.71
C GLY A 338 31.35 -2.08 18.83
N GLY A 339 30.12 -2.48 19.12
CA GLY A 339 29.74 -3.90 19.21
C GLY A 339 29.78 -4.62 17.86
N LYS A 340 29.83 -5.96 17.91
CA LYS A 340 29.74 -6.81 16.70
C LYS A 340 28.39 -6.60 16.00
N ARG A 341 28.35 -6.74 14.68
CA ARG A 341 27.10 -6.74 13.91
C ARG A 341 26.13 -7.78 14.47
N LYS A 342 24.96 -7.34 14.89
CA LYS A 342 23.92 -8.24 15.42
C LYS A 342 22.78 -8.38 14.41
N ILE A 343 22.38 -9.62 14.18
CA ILE A 343 21.23 -9.94 13.32
C ILE A 343 20.03 -10.15 14.23
N TYR A 344 19.26 -9.08 14.47
CA TYR A 344 17.94 -9.23 15.09
C TYR A 344 17.03 -10.02 14.13
N LEU A 345 16.87 -11.31 14.38
CA LEU A 345 15.97 -12.22 13.66
C LEU A 345 14.54 -11.93 14.07
N ILE A 346 14.00 -10.83 13.56
CA ILE A 346 12.56 -10.60 13.57
C ILE A 346 12.06 -10.96 12.20
N GLU A 347 11.30 -12.05 12.13
CA GLU A 347 10.56 -12.42 10.94
C GLU A 347 9.62 -11.28 10.60
N ARG A 348 9.89 -10.63 9.47
CA ARG A 348 9.12 -9.49 9.02
C ARG A 348 7.88 -10.03 8.32
N PRO A 349 6.68 -9.50 8.60
CA PRO A 349 5.50 -9.84 7.82
C PRO A 349 5.80 -9.58 6.34
N ARG A 350 5.40 -10.50 5.46
CA ARG A 350 5.63 -10.38 4.02
C ARG A 350 5.07 -9.04 3.56
N LYS A 351 5.95 -8.21 2.99
CA LYS A 351 5.52 -6.95 2.40
C LYS A 351 4.59 -7.29 1.24
N GLU A 352 3.32 -6.89 1.34
CA GLU A 352 2.42 -6.92 0.20
C GLU A 352 3.03 -6.00 -0.87
N ASN A 353 3.48 -6.61 -1.96
CA ASN A 353 3.96 -5.87 -3.11
C ASN A 353 2.73 -5.40 -3.89
N TYR A 354 2.17 -4.26 -3.49
CA TYR A 354 1.32 -3.50 -4.40
C TYR A 354 2.19 -3.14 -5.62
N LEU A 355 1.71 -3.47 -6.82
CA LEU A 355 2.21 -2.81 -8.02
C LEU A 355 2.03 -1.31 -7.78
N PRO A 356 3.07 -0.47 -7.95
CA PRO A 356 2.87 0.96 -7.91
C PRO A 356 1.79 1.31 -8.93
N GLU A 357 0.67 1.88 -8.50
CA GLU A 357 -0.26 2.53 -9.41
C GLU A 357 0.50 3.72 -10.01
N VAL A 358 0.98 3.54 -11.23
CA VAL A 358 1.63 4.61 -12.00
C VAL A 358 0.52 5.40 -12.67
N LEU A 359 0.51 6.72 -12.43
CA LEU A 359 -0.46 7.61 -13.06
C LEU A 359 -0.31 7.59 -14.59
N SER A 360 -1.43 7.57 -15.30
CA SER A 360 -1.44 7.72 -16.75
C SER A 360 -1.06 9.16 -17.17
N GLU A 361 -0.69 9.36 -18.44
CA GLU A 361 -0.40 10.70 -18.95
C GLU A 361 -1.63 11.63 -18.85
N GLU A 362 -2.83 11.09 -19.06
CA GLU A 362 -4.09 11.82 -18.94
C GLU A 362 -4.37 12.23 -17.50
N GLU A 363 -4.11 11.34 -16.53
CA GLU A 363 -4.26 11.64 -15.11
C GLU A 363 -3.28 12.72 -14.66
N VAL A 364 -2.02 12.64 -15.09
CA VAL A 364 -1.04 13.70 -14.81
C VAL A 364 -1.46 15.02 -15.44
N ALA A 365 -1.95 15.01 -16.68
CA ALA A 365 -2.46 16.21 -17.34
C ALA A 365 -3.67 16.81 -16.59
N ALA A 366 -4.59 15.96 -16.11
CA ALA A 366 -5.74 16.38 -15.30
C ALA A 366 -5.30 17.02 -13.98
N ILE A 367 -4.34 16.41 -13.27
CA ILE A 367 -3.75 16.96 -12.04
C ILE A 367 -3.12 18.34 -12.32
N LEU A 368 -2.27 18.44 -13.35
CA LEU A 368 -1.61 19.70 -13.70
C LEU A 368 -2.58 20.80 -14.15
N LYS A 369 -3.72 20.42 -14.74
CA LYS A 369 -4.78 21.36 -15.14
C LYS A 369 -5.60 21.84 -13.93
N ALA A 370 -5.82 20.99 -12.93
CA ALA A 370 -6.60 21.31 -11.74
C ALA A 370 -5.88 22.27 -10.77
N ILE A 371 -4.54 22.38 -10.84
CA ILE A 371 -3.78 23.27 -9.96
C ILE A 371 -3.94 24.72 -10.40
N THR A 372 -4.62 25.52 -9.58
CA THR A 372 -4.86 26.95 -9.81
C THR A 372 -3.69 27.83 -9.36
N ASN A 373 -3.00 27.46 -8.28
CA ASN A 373 -1.85 28.22 -7.76
C ASN A 373 -0.61 28.03 -8.66
N LEU A 374 -0.09 29.14 -9.20
CA LEU A 374 1.04 29.10 -10.15
C LEU A 374 2.31 28.49 -9.55
N LYS A 375 2.64 28.81 -8.30
CA LYS A 375 3.81 28.24 -7.59
C LYS A 375 3.70 26.73 -7.46
N HIS A 376 2.54 26.23 -7.00
CA HIS A 376 2.32 24.78 -6.88
C HIS A 376 2.37 24.06 -8.24
N LYS A 377 1.81 24.69 -9.26
CA LYS A 377 1.85 24.17 -10.63
C LYS A 377 3.27 24.07 -11.15
N ALA A 378 4.06 25.13 -10.99
CA ALA A 378 5.47 25.17 -11.37
C ALA A 378 6.31 24.11 -10.63
N LEU A 379 6.07 23.94 -9.32
CA LEU A 379 6.71 22.89 -8.50
C LEU A 379 6.44 21.49 -9.07
N ILE A 380 5.17 21.13 -9.23
CA ILE A 380 4.77 19.78 -9.66
C ILE A 380 5.22 19.52 -11.11
N MET A 381 5.10 20.51 -12.01
CA MET A 381 5.62 20.39 -13.37
C MET A 381 7.14 20.17 -13.39
N THR A 382 7.89 20.81 -12.51
CA THR A 382 9.36 20.64 -12.42
C THR A 382 9.71 19.24 -11.92
N ILE A 383 9.03 18.74 -10.88
CA ILE A 383 9.18 17.35 -10.40
C ILE A 383 8.92 16.36 -11.53
N TYR A 384 7.77 16.49 -12.18
CA TYR A 384 7.32 15.55 -13.20
C TYR A 384 8.24 15.56 -14.42
N SER A 385 8.54 16.74 -14.97
CA SER A 385 9.35 16.85 -16.19
C SER A 385 10.82 16.51 -15.99
N GLY A 386 11.40 16.85 -14.83
CA GLY A 386 12.81 16.59 -14.54
C GLY A 386 13.06 15.30 -13.75
N GLY A 387 12.01 14.60 -13.28
CA GLY A 387 12.16 13.44 -12.40
C GLY A 387 12.90 13.76 -11.09
N LEU A 388 12.64 14.95 -10.52
CA LEU A 388 13.30 15.41 -9.31
C LEU A 388 12.71 14.73 -8.08
N ARG A 389 13.56 14.42 -7.09
CA ARG A 389 13.08 14.12 -5.74
C ARG A 389 12.63 15.40 -5.05
N ILE A 390 11.71 15.30 -4.09
CA ILE A 390 11.23 16.45 -3.30
C ILE A 390 12.41 17.22 -2.68
N SER A 391 13.38 16.50 -2.11
CA SER A 391 14.59 17.11 -1.53
C SER A 391 15.47 17.82 -2.56
N GLU A 392 15.46 17.38 -3.82
CA GLU A 392 16.23 18.02 -4.90
C GLU A 392 15.53 19.31 -5.35
N LEU A 393 14.19 19.29 -5.44
CA LEU A 393 13.38 20.44 -5.82
C LEU A 393 13.48 21.61 -4.82
N ILE A 394 13.37 21.33 -3.52
CA ILE A 394 13.43 22.37 -2.49
C ILE A 394 14.82 23.01 -2.38
N ASN A 395 15.86 22.31 -2.83
CA ASN A 395 17.23 22.81 -2.87
C ASN A 395 17.67 23.27 -4.27
N LEU A 396 16.73 23.45 -5.20
CA LEU A 396 17.04 23.88 -6.55
C LEU A 396 17.24 25.39 -6.60
N LYS A 397 18.36 25.88 -7.14
CA LYS A 397 18.61 27.32 -7.28
C LYS A 397 18.22 27.82 -8.66
N ILE A 398 17.99 29.12 -8.80
CA ILE A 398 17.63 29.74 -10.09
C ILE A 398 18.71 29.46 -11.15
N ARG A 399 19.99 29.57 -10.76
CA ARG A 399 21.16 29.31 -11.62
C ARG A 399 21.30 27.87 -12.11
N ASP A 400 20.57 26.94 -11.52
CA ASP A 400 20.62 25.53 -11.89
C ASP A 400 19.72 25.23 -13.11
N ILE A 401 18.89 26.18 -13.54
CA ILE A 401 18.09 26.09 -14.74
C ILE A 401 18.90 26.59 -15.95
N ASP A 402 19.28 25.67 -16.83
CA ASP A 402 19.89 25.98 -18.12
C ASP A 402 18.80 25.96 -19.19
N SER A 403 18.28 27.14 -19.54
CA SER A 403 17.24 27.27 -20.56
C SER A 403 17.74 27.10 -21.99
N ASP A 404 19.05 27.25 -22.22
CA ASP A 404 19.63 27.17 -23.57
C ASP A 404 19.81 25.71 -23.96
N ARG A 405 20.27 24.89 -23.02
CA ARG A 405 20.43 23.44 -23.19
C ARG A 405 19.19 22.64 -22.79
N MET A 406 18.15 23.30 -22.27
CA MET A 406 16.95 22.67 -21.73
C MET A 406 17.28 21.60 -20.67
N GLN A 407 18.12 21.98 -19.71
CA GLN A 407 18.62 21.10 -18.65
C GLN A 407 18.44 21.72 -17.26
N ILE A 408 18.33 20.85 -16.26
CA ILE A 408 18.33 21.23 -14.84
C ILE A 408 19.55 20.58 -14.19
N ARG A 409 20.40 21.39 -13.56
CA ARG A 409 21.52 20.92 -12.76
C ARG A 409 21.04 20.55 -11.36
N ILE A 410 21.19 19.30 -10.98
CA ILE A 410 20.89 18.84 -9.61
C ILE A 410 22.20 18.73 -8.85
N GLN A 411 22.39 19.63 -7.88
CA GLN A 411 23.55 19.62 -6.99
C GLN A 411 23.32 18.64 -5.84
N GLN A 412 24.36 17.93 -5.41
CA GLN A 412 24.33 17.05 -4.23
C GLN A 412 23.21 16.01 -4.22
N SER A 413 22.99 15.32 -5.34
CA SER A 413 22.08 14.16 -5.37
C SER A 413 22.59 13.01 -4.48
N LYS A 414 21.81 11.93 -4.35
CA LYS A 414 22.16 10.77 -3.50
C LYS A 414 23.64 10.35 -3.68
N GLY A 415 24.40 10.34 -2.59
CA GLY A 415 25.84 10.06 -2.60
C GLY A 415 26.73 11.26 -2.91
N LYS A 416 26.20 12.50 -2.81
CA LYS A 416 26.89 13.76 -3.10
C LYS A 416 27.40 13.87 -4.54
N LYS A 417 26.66 13.28 -5.50
CA LYS A 417 26.98 13.38 -6.92
C LYS A 417 26.10 14.45 -7.57
N ASP A 418 26.69 15.27 -8.42
CA ASP A 418 25.93 16.16 -9.28
C ASP A 418 25.40 15.38 -10.48
N ARG A 419 24.20 15.74 -10.96
CA ARG A 419 23.64 15.19 -12.21
C ARG A 419 22.87 16.25 -12.96
N TYR A 420 22.79 16.11 -14.28
CA TYR A 420 21.87 16.88 -15.10
C TYR A 420 20.60 16.06 -15.35
N THR A 421 19.47 16.75 -15.44
CA THR A 421 18.19 16.18 -15.88
C THR A 421 17.54 17.09 -16.93
N LEU A 422 16.50 16.59 -17.57
CA LEU A 422 15.81 17.26 -18.66
C LEU A 422 14.90 18.38 -18.12
N LEU A 423 14.80 19.47 -18.86
CA LEU A 423 13.80 20.51 -18.67
C LEU A 423 12.81 20.47 -19.84
N SER A 424 11.52 20.30 -19.56
CA SER A 424 10.49 20.40 -20.60
C SER A 424 10.26 21.86 -21.01
N LYS A 425 10.02 22.10 -22.31
CA LYS A 425 9.66 23.42 -22.84
C LYS A 425 8.41 23.99 -22.16
N LYS A 426 7.39 23.16 -21.91
CA LYS A 426 6.17 23.57 -21.19
C LYS A 426 6.49 24.00 -19.77
N THR A 427 7.36 23.28 -19.07
CA THR A 427 7.81 23.62 -17.72
C THR A 427 8.57 24.95 -17.72
N LEU A 428 9.47 25.19 -18.69
CA LEU A 428 10.20 26.45 -18.79
C LEU A 428 9.26 27.66 -18.95
N ILE A 429 8.20 27.54 -19.76
CA ILE A 429 7.19 28.60 -19.91
C ILE A 429 6.53 28.90 -18.57
N THR A 430 6.06 27.86 -17.87
CA THR A 430 5.45 28.01 -16.54
C THR A 430 6.43 28.59 -15.51
N LEU A 431 7.69 28.16 -15.53
CA LEU A 431 8.74 28.69 -14.66
C LEU A 431 9.02 30.17 -14.93
N ARG A 432 9.00 30.61 -16.20
CA ARG A 432 9.15 32.03 -16.55
C ARG A 432 7.97 32.87 -16.06
N LEU A 433 6.75 32.36 -16.15
CA LEU A 433 5.57 33.01 -15.57
C LEU A 433 5.70 33.12 -14.05
N TYR A 434 6.05 32.02 -13.40
CA TYR A 434 6.29 31.96 -11.96
C TYR A 434 7.39 32.95 -11.53
N PHE A 435 8.50 33.00 -12.24
CA PHE A 435 9.61 33.91 -11.94
C PHE A 435 9.20 35.38 -12.02
N LYS A 436 8.37 35.75 -13.00
CA LYS A 436 7.87 37.13 -13.14
C LYS A 436 6.95 37.54 -11.98
N GLU A 437 6.11 36.63 -11.50
CA GLU A 437 5.14 36.89 -10.43
C GLU A 437 5.80 36.88 -9.05
N TYR A 438 6.59 35.86 -8.73
CA TYR A 438 7.14 35.64 -7.38
C TYR A 438 8.53 36.25 -7.17
N LYS A 439 9.29 36.50 -8.26
CA LYS A 439 10.63 37.12 -8.25
C LYS A 439 11.57 36.53 -7.18
N PRO A 440 11.80 35.20 -7.21
CA PRO A 440 12.72 34.57 -6.27
C PRO A 440 14.14 35.12 -6.42
N LYS A 441 14.93 35.11 -5.34
CA LYS A 441 16.28 35.67 -5.29
C LYS A 441 17.38 34.62 -5.31
N GLU A 442 17.25 33.57 -4.51
CA GLU A 442 18.29 32.54 -4.37
C GLU A 442 17.80 31.18 -4.85
N TRP A 443 16.73 30.69 -4.24
CA TRP A 443 16.14 29.39 -4.53
C TRP A 443 15.13 29.54 -5.67
N LEU A 444 15.01 28.54 -6.54
CA LEU A 444 14.01 28.59 -7.59
C LEU A 444 12.60 28.66 -7.00
N PHE A 445 12.36 28.01 -5.87
CA PHE A 445 11.08 28.08 -5.16
C PHE A 445 11.29 28.54 -3.72
N GLU A 446 10.91 29.78 -3.45
CA GLU A 446 10.95 30.38 -2.12
C GLU A 446 9.58 30.28 -1.45
N GLY A 447 9.53 30.00 -0.15
CA GLY A 447 8.29 29.79 0.58
C GLY A 447 8.45 29.95 2.08
#